data_AF-A0A2G8JB12-F1
#
_entry.id   AF-A0A2G8JB12-F1
#
_cell.length_a   1.000
_cell.length_b   1.000
_cell.length_c   1.000
_cell.angle_alpha   90.00
_cell.angle_beta   90.00
_cell.angle_gamma   90.00
#
_symmetry.space_group_name_H-M   'P 1'
#
loop_
_entity.id
_entity.type
_entity.pdbx_description
1 polymer ?
#
loop_
_entity_poly.entity_id
_entity_poly.type
_entity_poly.pdbx_seq_one_letter_code
_entity_poly.pdbx_strand_id
1 'polypeptide(L)' 'MSANIVTVLRKFYDEYTTKTPRKLKIIDAYLAYIMFTGIIQFVYCALVGTFPFNSFLSGFISCVGSFILG' A
#
# COMPACT_ATOMS: atom_id res chain seq x y z
N MET A 1 -0.92 -33.31 -6.57
CA MET A 1 -1.52 -32.58 -5.44
C MET A 1 -1.68 -31.13 -5.87
N SER A 2 -2.86 -30.71 -6.31
CA SER A 2 -3.10 -29.33 -6.74
C SER A 2 -2.96 -28.40 -5.53
N ALA A 3 -1.97 -27.52 -5.55
CA ALA A 3 -1.85 -26.49 -4.52
C ALA A 3 -3.11 -25.62 -4.55
N ASN A 4 -3.95 -25.74 -3.53
CA ASN A 4 -5.09 -24.86 -3.36
C ASN A 4 -4.57 -23.47 -2.98
N ILE A 5 -4.80 -22.46 -3.82
CA ILE A 5 -4.36 -21.07 -3.61
C ILE A 5 -4.79 -20.57 -2.22
N VAL A 6 -5.99 -20.92 -1.78
CA VAL A 6 -6.50 -20.58 -0.45
C VAL A 6 -5.63 -21.14 0.67
N THR A 7 -5.14 -22.38 0.53
CA THR A 7 -4.24 -23.00 1.51
C THR A 7 -2.89 -22.30 1.53
N VAL A 8 -2.38 -21.89 0.37
CA VAL A 8 -1.12 -21.15 0.25
C VAL A 8 -1.25 -19.78 0.93
N LEU A 9 -2.31 -19.03 0.63
CA LEU A 9 -2.57 -17.71 1.24
C LEU A 9 -2.72 -17.81 2.77
N ARG A 10 -3.43 -18.82 3.28
CA ARG A 10 -3.55 -19.05 4.73
C ARG A 10 -2.19 -19.30 5.37
N LYS A 11 -1.36 -20.16 4.78
CA LYS A 11 -0.01 -20.42 5.30
C LYS A 11 0.84 -19.16 5.35
N PHE A 12 0.85 -18.34 4.30
CA PHE A 12 1.58 -17.07 4.29
C PHE A 12 1.08 -16.10 5.36
N TYR A 13 -0.24 -16.02 5.56
CA TYR A 13 -0.83 -15.15 6.58
C TYR A 13 -0.49 -15.59 8.00
N ASP A 14 -0.58 -16.89 8.31
CA ASP A 14 -0.23 -17.44 9.62
C ASP A 14 1.25 -17.23 9.93
N GLU A 15 2.11 -17.45 8.94
CA GLU A 15 3.55 -17.29 9.08
C GLU A 15 3.94 -15.81 9.28
N TYR A 16 3.35 -14.90 8.51
CA TYR A 16 3.52 -13.45 8.71
C TYR A 16 3.02 -13.00 10.09
N THR A 17 1.88 -13.51 10.54
CA THR A 17 1.33 -13.15 11.86
C THR A 17 2.21 -13.65 13.00
N THR A 18 2.81 -14.82 12.86
CA THR A 18 3.59 -15.45 13.94
C THR A 18 5.03 -14.95 13.99
N LYS A 19 5.68 -14.75 12.82
CA LYS A 19 7.11 -14.43 12.74
C LYS A 19 7.41 -12.93 12.74
N THR A 20 6.46 -12.08 12.35
CA THR A 20 6.71 -10.64 12.23
C THR A 20 6.48 -9.91 13.58
N PRO A 21 7.48 -9.16 14.10
CA PRO A 21 7.33 -8.39 15.33
C PRO A 21 6.32 -7.24 15.17
N ARG A 22 5.65 -6.87 16.27
CA ARG A 22 4.58 -5.86 16.28
C ARG A 22 4.99 -4.50 15.71
N LYS A 23 6.25 -4.07 15.92
CA LYS A 23 6.76 -2.80 15.38
C LYS A 23 6.77 -2.80 13.84
N LEU A 24 7.20 -3.91 13.22
CA LEU A 24 7.19 -4.05 11.76
C LEU A 24 5.76 -4.08 11.21
N LYS A 25 4.82 -4.75 11.89
CA LYS A 25 3.40 -4.74 11.46
C LYS A 25 2.78 -3.34 11.46
N ILE A 26 3.21 -2.46 12.37
CA ILE A 26 2.74 -1.06 12.40
C ILE A 26 3.29 -0.29 11.19
N ILE A 27 4.56 -0.52 10.83
CA ILE A 27 5.18 0.05 9.63
C ILE A 27 4.46 -0.46 8.38
N ASP A 28 4.20 -1.77 8.28
CA ASP A 28 3.45 -2.35 7.16
C ASP A 28 2.05 -1.74 7.03
N ALA A 29 1.35 -1.49 8.15
CA ALA A 29 0.05 -0.82 8.15
C ALA A 29 0.14 0.64 7.66
N TYR A 30 1.20 1.35 8.04
CA TYR A 30 1.48 2.71 7.55
C TYR A 30 1.79 2.72 6.05
N LEU A 31 2.62 1.79 5.56
CA LEU A 31 2.91 1.64 4.14
C LEU A 31 1.66 1.33 3.33
N ALA A 32 0.79 0.45 3.84
CA ALA A 32 -0.52 0.18 3.23
C ALA A 32 -1.39 1.45 3.16
N TYR A 33 -1.46 2.23 4.24
CA TYR A 33 -2.21 3.50 4.26
C TYR A 33 -1.71 4.50 3.20
N ILE A 34 -0.41 4.68 3.07
CA ILE A 34 0.17 5.59 2.07
C ILE A 34 -0.12 5.08 0.65
N MET A 35 0.03 3.78 0.43
CA MET A 35 -0.27 3.16 -0.86
C MET A 35 -1.73 3.42 -1.27
N PHE A 36 -2.68 3.19 -0.37
CA PHE A 36 -4.09 3.49 -0.62
C PHE A 36 -4.32 4.97 -0.89
N THR A 37 -3.67 5.86 -0.15
CA THR A 37 -3.78 7.31 -0.36
C THR A 37 -3.30 7.72 -1.75
N GLY A 38 -2.15 7.18 -2.21
CA GLY A 38 -1.64 7.42 -3.56
C GLY A 38 -2.57 6.89 -4.65
N ILE A 39 -3.18 5.71 -4.45
CA ILE A 39 -4.19 5.15 -5.36
C ILE A 39 -5.41 6.06 -5.44
N ILE A 40 -5.92 6.52 -4.29
CA ILE A 40 -7.09 7.41 -4.25
C ILE A 40 -6.79 8.75 -4.96
N GLN A 41 -5.62 9.34 -4.73
CA GLN A 41 -5.19 10.55 -5.45
C GLN A 41 -5.12 10.32 -6.96
N PHE A 42 -4.57 9.19 -7.39
CA PHE A 42 -4.49 8.84 -8.81
C PHE A 42 -5.87 8.66 -9.44
N VAL A 43 -6.76 7.92 -8.77
CA VAL A 43 -8.15 7.73 -9.22
C VAL A 43 -8.90 9.06 -9.28
N TYR A 44 -8.74 9.93 -8.28
CA TYR A 44 -9.35 11.26 -8.28
C TYR A 44 -8.88 12.09 -9.48
N CYS A 45 -7.56 12.11 -9.74
CA CYS A 45 -6.98 12.81 -10.88
C CYS A 45 -7.48 12.26 -12.22
N ALA A 46 -7.64 10.94 -12.33
CA ALA A 46 -8.17 10.29 -13.52
C ALA A 46 -9.65 10.58 -13.77
N LEU A 47 -10.46 10.72 -12.72
CA LEU A 47 -11.92 10.93 -12.83
C LEU A 47 -12.31 12.40 -12.94
N VAL A 48 -11.71 13.28 -12.13
CA VAL A 48 -12.10 14.70 -12.00
C VAL A 48 -11.25 15.61 -12.89
N GLY A 49 -10.07 15.14 -13.29
CA GLY A 49 -9.13 15.88 -14.12
C GLY A 49 -7.90 16.35 -13.35
N THR A 50 -7.01 17.02 -14.07
CA THR A 50 -5.62 17.25 -13.64
C THR A 50 -5.36 18.64 -13.06
N PHE A 51 -6.36 19.50 -12.91
CA PHE A 51 -6.14 20.88 -12.43
C PHE A 51 -6.41 21.00 -10.92
N PRO A 52 -5.45 21.49 -10.09
CA PRO A 52 -4.08 21.90 -10.42
C PRO A 52 -3.06 20.73 -10.39
N PHE A 53 -2.29 20.56 -11.48
CA PHE A 53 -1.45 19.38 -11.69
C PHE A 53 -0.28 19.28 -10.72
N ASN A 54 0.35 20.41 -10.40
CA ASN A 54 1.49 20.43 -9.48
C ASN A 54 1.10 20.01 -8.06
N SER A 55 -0.12 20.30 -7.62
CA SER A 55 -0.63 19.87 -6.31
C SER A 55 -0.88 18.36 -6.29
N PHE A 56 -1.45 17.80 -7.37
CA PHE A 56 -1.57 16.35 -7.53
C PHE A 56 -0.20 15.68 -7.53
N LEU A 57 0.73 16.16 -8.36
CA LEU A 57 2.06 15.58 -8.49
C LEU A 57 2.83 15.63 -7.16
N SER A 58 2.78 16.75 -6.43
CA SER A 58 3.37 16.89 -5.10
C SER A 58 2.80 15.88 -4.11
N GLY A 59 1.46 15.77 -4.04
CA GLY A 59 0.79 14.80 -3.16
C GLY A 59 1.13 13.35 -3.50
N PHE A 60 1.09 13.02 -4.80
CA PHE A 60 1.35 11.66 -5.28
C PHE A 60 2.81 11.25 -5.06
N ILE A 61 3.77 12.10 -5.42
CA ILE A 61 5.19 11.83 -5.24
C ILE A 61 5.56 11.81 -3.75
N SER A 62 4.90 12.60 -2.90
CA SER A 62 5.07 12.46 -1.45
C SER A 62 4.64 11.08 -0.96
N CYS A 63 3.51 10.53 -1.46
CA CYS A 63 3.09 9.18 -1.12
C CYS A 63 4.11 8.13 -1.60
N VAL A 64 4.58 8.25 -2.85
CA VAL A 64 5.59 7.33 -3.41
C VAL A 64 6.90 7.41 -2.62
N GLY A 65 7.37 8.61 -2.29
CA GLY A 65 8.60 8.81 -1.52
C GLY A 65 8.50 8.23 -0.11
N SER A 66 7.37 8.46 0.59
CA SER A 66 7.14 7.88 1.91
C SER A 66 7.01 6.35 1.88
N PHE A 67 6.51 5.77 0.79
CA PHE A 67 6.44 4.33 0.62
C PHE A 67 7.81 3.69 0.35
N ILE A 68 8.69 4.37 -0.37
CA ILE A 68 10.05 3.88 -0.65
C ILE A 68 10.96 3.96 0.60
N LEU A 69 10.79 5.01 1.41
CA LEU A 69 11.65 5.28 2.56
C LEU A 69 11.16 4.69 3.89
N GLY A 70 9.85 4.43 4.01
CA GLY A 70 9.21 3.83 5.19
C GLY A 70 9.37 2.33 5.23
#